data_AF-A0A952CQC4-F1
#
_entry.id   AF-A0A952CQC4-F1
#
_cell.length_a   1.000
_cell.length_b   1.000
_cell.length_c   1.000
_cell.angle_alpha   90.00
_cell.angle_beta   90.00
_cell.angle_gamma   90.00
#
_symmetry.space_group_name_H-M   'P 1'
#
loop_
_entity.id
_entity.type
_entity.pdbx_description
1 polymer ?
#
loop_
_entity_poly.entity_id
_entity_poly.type
_entity_poly.pdbx_seq_one_letter_code
_entity_poly.pdbx_strand_id
1 'polypeptide(L)' 'ATNNSGVMTRPIWRLMNKLPMFSHCRCGDLTNAEWLEDRVVNIPSSFRP' A
#
# COMPACT_ATOMS: atom_id res chain seq x y z
N ALA A 1 1.13 14.74 -7.40
CA ALA A 1 0.35 14.74 -8.66
C ALA A 1 -1.16 14.67 -8.39
N THR A 2 -1.74 13.54 -8.00
CA THR A 2 -3.19 13.37 -7.74
C THR A 2 -3.74 14.15 -6.55
N ASN A 3 -3.05 14.09 -5.40
CA ASN A 3 -3.47 14.80 -4.18
C ASN A 3 -3.49 16.33 -4.39
N ASN A 4 -2.56 16.87 -5.17
CA ASN A 4 -2.52 18.31 -5.51
C ASN A 4 -3.70 18.73 -6.40
N SER A 5 -4.29 17.78 -7.14
CA SER A 5 -5.51 17.97 -7.94
C SER A 5 -6.79 17.71 -7.13
N GLY A 6 -6.71 17.57 -5.80
CA GLY A 6 -7.88 17.33 -4.93
C GLY A 6 -8.44 15.90 -4.98
N VAL A 7 -7.79 14.98 -5.71
CA VAL A 7 -8.16 13.56 -5.73
C VAL A 7 -7.27 12.84 -4.72
N MET A 8 -7.84 12.53 -3.56
CA MET A 8 -7.11 11.82 -2.51
C MET A 8 -6.78 10.39 -2.96
N THR A 9 -5.50 10.08 -3.05
CA THR A 9 -4.99 8.72 -3.26
C THR A 9 -4.09 8.32 -2.10
N ARG A 10 -4.16 7.05 -1.69
CA ARG A 10 -3.31 6.50 -0.62
C ARG A 10 -2.55 5.29 -1.17
N PRO A 11 -1.31 5.01 -0.73
CA PRO A 11 -0.68 3.74 -1.04
C PRO A 11 -1.50 2.58 -0.47
N ILE A 12 -1.28 1.38 -1.00
CA ILE A 12 -1.77 0.14 -0.37
C ILE A 12 -1.04 -0.10 0.97
N TRP A 13 -1.48 -1.10 1.72
CA TRP A 13 -0.87 -1.47 3.00
C TRP A 13 0.62 -1.78 2.85
N ARG A 14 1.42 -1.27 3.79
CA ARG A 14 2.83 -1.63 3.93
C ARG A 14 2.95 -3.10 4.32
N LEU A 15 3.85 -3.84 3.69
CA LEU A 15 4.03 -5.26 3.99
C LEU A 15 4.52 -5.48 5.43
N MET A 16 4.03 -6.56 6.05
CA MET A 16 4.27 -6.86 7.46
C MET A 16 5.75 -7.06 7.77
N ASN A 17 6.49 -7.75 6.90
CA ASN A 17 7.93 -7.97 7.02
C ASN A 17 8.76 -6.65 7.02
N LYS A 18 8.19 -5.55 6.52
CA LYS A 18 8.82 -4.22 6.54
C LYS A 18 8.52 -3.44 7.81
N LEU A 19 7.69 -3.93 8.72
CA LEU A 19 7.36 -3.27 9.99
C LEU A 19 8.33 -3.72 11.09
N PRO A 20 8.82 -2.81 11.96
CA PRO A 20 9.78 -3.16 13.02
C PRO A 20 9.33 -4.31 13.92
N MET A 21 8.02 -4.38 14.19
CA MET A 21 7.39 -5.40 15.03
C MET A 21 7.59 -6.84 14.49
N PHE A 22 7.82 -7.02 13.19
CA PHE A 22 7.97 -8.33 12.56
C PHE A 22 9.38 -8.59 12.00
N SER A 23 10.36 -7.75 12.37
CA SER A 23 11.74 -7.83 11.86
C SER A 23 12.44 -9.17 12.13
N HIS A 24 11.99 -9.92 13.15
CA HIS A 24 12.53 -11.23 13.52
C HIS A 24 11.59 -12.40 13.24
N CYS A 25 10.49 -12.16 12.51
CA CYS A 25 9.55 -13.22 12.13
C CYS A 25 10.01 -13.92 10.85
N ARG A 26 9.60 -15.18 10.67
CA ARG A 26 9.83 -15.91 9.42
C ARG A 26 9.08 -15.22 8.28
N CYS A 27 9.77 -15.03 7.16
CA CYS A 27 9.22 -14.47 5.93
C CYS A 27 9.39 -15.49 4.80
N GLY A 28 8.31 -15.78 4.08
CA GLY A 28 8.36 -16.58 2.85
C GLY A 28 8.67 -15.71 1.63
N ASP A 29 8.47 -16.26 0.44
CA ASP A 29 8.48 -15.49 -0.80
C ASP A 29 7.26 -14.55 -0.86
N LEU A 30 7.53 -13.27 -1.11
CA LEU A 30 6.53 -12.20 -1.19
C LEU A 30 6.59 -11.44 -2.53
N THR A 31 7.21 -12.01 -3.57
CA THR A 31 7.43 -11.35 -4.88
C THR A 31 6.21 -10.58 -5.39
N ASN A 32 5.02 -11.20 -5.36
CA ASN A 32 3.79 -10.54 -5.81
C ASN A 32 3.34 -9.41 -4.88
N ALA A 33 3.47 -9.62 -3.57
CA ALA A 33 3.05 -8.63 -2.57
C ALA A 33 3.95 -7.38 -2.64
N GLU A 34 5.26 -7.57 -2.84
CA GLU A 34 6.22 -6.48 -3.08
C GLU A 34 5.93 -5.74 -4.38
N TRP A 35 5.64 -6.47 -5.46
CA TRP A 35 5.26 -5.87 -6.73
C TRP A 35 4.02 -4.98 -6.63
N LEU A 36 3.01 -5.42 -5.86
CA LEU A 36 1.77 -4.67 -5.62
C LEU A 36 1.99 -3.46 -4.70
N GLU A 37 2.77 -3.60 -3.63
CA GLU A 37 3.06 -2.50 -2.70
C GLU A 37 3.67 -1.29 -3.42
N ASP A 38 4.54 -1.53 -4.41
CA ASP A 38 5.22 -0.48 -5.18
C ASP A 38 4.33 0.24 -6.19
N ARG A 39 3.18 -0.35 -6.58
CA ARG A 39 2.41 0.07 -7.76
C ARG A 39 0.96 0.40 -7.48
N VAL A 40 0.36 -0.24 -6.49
CA VAL A 40 -1.08 -0.13 -6.22
C VAL A 40 -1.36 1.09 -5.35
N VAL A 41 -2.37 1.86 -5.77
CA VAL A 41 -2.92 2.98 -5.01
C VAL A 41 -4.40 2.78 -4.77
N ASN A 42 -4.85 3.13 -3.57
CA ASN A 42 -6.24 3.24 -3.22
C ASN A 42 -6.80 4.58 -3.70
N ILE A 43 -7.97 4.52 -4.34
CA ILE A 43 -8.73 5.68 -4.81
C ILE A 43 -9.92 5.95 -3.88
N PRO A 44 -10.54 7.14 -3.95
CA PRO A 44 -11.82 7.38 -3.28
C PRO A 44 -12.87 6.43 -3.87
N SER A 45 -13.47 5.59 -3.04
CA SER A 45 -14.50 4.62 -3.43
C SER A 45 -15.90 4.96 -2.90
N SER A 46 -16.01 5.98 -2.06
CA SER A 46 -17.29 6.49 -1.58
C SER A 46 -17.97 7.36 -2.63
N PHE A 47 -19.29 7.30 -2.69
CA PHE A 47 -20.10 8.18 -3.51
C PHE A 47 -19.87 9.65 -3.11
N ARG A 48 -19.69 10.51 -4.12
CA ARG A 48 -19.78 11.96 -3.97
C ARG A 48 -21.11 12.40 -4.60
N PRO A 49 -22.04 13.00 -3.83
CA PRO A 49 -23.29 13.53 -4.38
C PRO A 49 -23.06 14.66 -5.37
#